data_AF-A0ABD2ZQ89-F1
#
_entry.id   AF-A0ABD2ZQ89-F1
#
_cell.length_a   1.000
_cell.length_b   1.000
_cell.length_c   1.000
_cell.angle_alpha   90.00
_cell.angle_beta   90.00
_cell.angle_gamma   90.00
#
_symmetry.space_group_name_H-M   'P 1'
#
loop_
_entity.id
_entity.type
_entity.pdbx_description
1 polymer ?
#
loop_
_entity_poly.entity_id
_entity_poly.type
_entity_poly.pdbx_seq_one_letter_code
_entity_poly.pdbx_strand_id
1 'polypeptide(L)'
;MDACTDIRMNCMEIRRCVGRILLILDVRNPNGPFEATLIDDHTNRRREKTRDELTPQDKVNLTLNTKAINVLYNALDANESTRVKGCISAKEIWDKLKKIHEGSDDVREQKKSLLVAKYESFKMEPHENIDKMYCRFNDIIKDLETLGKEYSLGEKNRKILNALSKEWDGKPRI
;
A
#
# COMPACT_ATOMS: atom_id res chain seq x y z
N MET A 1 20.67 -13.75 -33.30
CA MET A 1 19.20 -13.84 -33.12
C MET A 1 18.96 -13.69 -31.65
N ASP A 2 18.93 -12.43 -31.23
CA ASP A 2 19.00 -12.07 -29.82
C ASP A 2 17.67 -12.38 -29.15
N ALA A 3 17.77 -13.09 -28.02
CA ALA A 3 16.69 -13.38 -27.11
C ALA A 3 16.23 -12.08 -26.43
N CYS A 4 15.52 -11.25 -27.19
CA CYS A 4 14.81 -10.10 -26.69
C CYS A 4 13.38 -10.53 -26.35
N THR A 5 13.21 -11.27 -25.26
CA THR A 5 11.87 -11.54 -24.74
C THR A 5 11.88 -11.67 -23.22
N ASP A 6 11.18 -10.70 -22.63
CA ASP A 6 10.33 -10.87 -21.46
C ASP A 6 11.01 -10.90 -20.09
N ILE A 7 11.66 -9.78 -19.72
CA ILE A 7 11.69 -9.39 -18.30
C ILE A 7 10.33 -8.78 -17.97
N ARG A 8 9.35 -9.65 -17.78
CA ARG A 8 8.06 -9.30 -17.19
C ARG A 8 8.34 -8.82 -15.77
N MET A 9 8.40 -7.51 -15.56
CA MET A 9 8.60 -6.93 -14.22
C MET A 9 7.37 -7.28 -13.36
N ASN A 10 7.57 -8.16 -12.38
CA ASN A 10 6.57 -8.50 -11.39
C ASN A 10 6.27 -7.26 -10.50
N CYS A 11 5.12 -7.19 -9.82
CA CYS A 11 4.77 -6.03 -8.96
C CYS A 11 5.87 -5.62 -7.95
N MET A 12 6.73 -6.55 -7.54
CA MET A 12 7.89 -6.28 -6.68
C MET A 12 9.03 -5.55 -7.41
N GLU A 13 9.25 -5.81 -8.70
CA GLU A 13 10.25 -5.09 -9.52
C GLU A 13 9.73 -3.70 -9.92
N ILE A 14 8.42 -3.55 -10.16
CA ILE A 14 7.79 -2.23 -10.28
C ILE A 14 7.99 -1.45 -8.97
N ARG A 15 7.75 -2.05 -7.79
CA ARG A 15 8.07 -1.41 -6.49
C ARG A 15 9.55 -1.04 -6.34
N ARG A 16 10.47 -1.87 -6.82
CA ARG A 16 11.92 -1.60 -6.69
C ARG A 16 12.40 -0.49 -7.63
N CYS A 17 11.87 -0.44 -8.86
CA CYS A 17 12.15 0.62 -9.84
C CYS A 17 11.46 1.94 -9.48
N VAL A 18 10.23 1.89 -8.97
CA VAL A 18 9.41 3.07 -8.65
C VAL A 18 9.68 3.57 -7.21
N GLY A 19 10.16 2.73 -6.28
CA GLY A 19 10.40 3.08 -4.87
C GLY A 19 11.44 4.19 -4.66
N ARG A 20 12.47 4.28 -5.50
CA ARG A 20 13.43 5.41 -5.49
C ARG A 20 12.83 6.70 -6.05
N ILE A 21 11.89 6.60 -7.00
CA ILE A 21 11.20 7.75 -7.59
C ILE A 21 10.11 8.25 -6.66
N LEU A 22 9.42 7.35 -5.94
CA LEU A 22 8.43 7.66 -4.92
C LEU A 22 9.01 8.32 -3.69
N LEU A 23 10.17 7.86 -3.21
CA LEU A 23 10.89 8.60 -2.16
C LEU A 23 11.22 10.02 -2.63
N ILE A 24 11.56 10.25 -3.91
CA ILE A 24 11.78 11.59 -4.44
C ILE A 24 10.46 12.39 -4.58
N LEU A 25 9.32 11.74 -4.81
CA LEU A 25 8.02 12.40 -4.95
C LEU A 25 7.38 12.72 -3.58
N ASP A 26 7.44 11.81 -2.60
CA ASP A 26 6.93 12.04 -1.24
C ASP A 26 7.85 12.95 -0.40
N VAL A 27 9.18 12.80 -0.50
CA VAL A 27 10.13 13.61 0.31
C VAL A 27 10.19 15.06 -0.18
N ARG A 28 9.84 15.34 -1.44
CA ARG A 28 10.03 16.67 -2.04
C ARG A 28 8.78 17.54 -2.07
N ASN A 29 7.60 17.05 -1.69
CA ASN A 29 6.40 17.89 -1.59
C ASN A 29 5.36 17.40 -0.55
N PRO A 30 5.58 17.67 0.75
CA PRO A 30 4.61 17.35 1.80
C PRO A 30 3.31 18.19 1.74
N ASN A 31 3.23 19.22 0.89
CA ASN A 31 2.10 20.15 0.84
C ASN A 31 1.10 19.87 -0.31
N GLY A 32 1.45 19.00 -1.26
CA GLY A 32 0.65 18.69 -2.47
C GLY A 32 0.35 19.91 -3.36
N PRO A 33 -0.33 19.71 -4.51
CA PRO A 33 -0.05 18.72 -5.54
C PRO A 33 1.20 19.13 -6.36
N PHE A 34 1.63 18.29 -7.31
CA PHE A 34 2.56 18.67 -8.40
C PHE A 34 1.91 19.59 -9.44
N GLU A 35 0.87 20.30 -9.01
CA GLU A 35 0.06 21.21 -9.80
C GLU A 35 0.27 22.60 -9.22
N ALA A 36 0.60 23.52 -10.10
CA ALA A 36 0.77 24.90 -9.76
C ALA A 36 -0.63 25.52 -9.56
N THR A 37 -1.25 25.32 -8.40
CA THR A 37 -2.61 25.86 -8.11
C THR A 37 -2.56 27.03 -7.15
N LEU A 38 -3.40 28.04 -7.37
CA LEU A 38 -3.70 29.10 -6.41
C LEU A 38 -5.09 28.85 -5.81
N ILE A 39 -5.26 29.13 -4.52
CA ILE A 39 -6.58 29.23 -3.90
C ILE A 39 -7.06 30.65 -4.21
N ASP A 40 -8.21 30.75 -4.86
CA ASP A 40 -8.88 32.01 -5.08
C ASP A 40 -9.44 32.53 -3.75
N ASP A 41 -8.96 33.68 -3.29
CA ASP A 41 -9.26 34.25 -1.96
C ASP A 41 -10.76 34.58 -1.76
N HIS A 42 -11.53 34.69 -2.85
CA HIS A 42 -12.95 35.03 -2.80
C HIS A 42 -13.87 33.80 -2.88
N THR A 43 -13.43 32.75 -3.56
CA THR A 43 -14.26 31.56 -3.82
C THR A 43 -13.78 30.30 -3.11
N ASN A 44 -12.59 30.34 -2.50
CA ASN A 44 -11.88 29.18 -1.94
C ASN A 44 -11.76 28.01 -2.95
N ARG A 45 -11.79 28.32 -4.25
CA ARG A 45 -11.66 27.36 -5.35
C ARG A 45 -10.22 27.31 -5.81
N ARG A 46 -9.72 26.11 -6.09
CA ARG A 46 -8.39 25.92 -6.68
C ARG A 46 -8.47 26.22 -8.17
N ARG A 47 -7.62 27.16 -8.64
CA ARG A 47 -7.41 27.41 -10.07
C ARG A 47 -5.95 27.16 -10.44
N GLU A 48 -5.72 26.70 -11.67
CA GLU A 48 -4.37 26.56 -12.21
C GLU A 48 -3.71 27.94 -12.34
N LYS A 49 -2.44 28.03 -11.93
CA LYS A 49 -1.59 29.19 -12.14
C LYS A 49 -1.38 29.36 -13.63
N THR A 50 -1.60 30.59 -14.10
CA THR A 50 -1.22 30.97 -15.46
C THR A 50 0.30 30.95 -15.60
N ARG A 51 0.79 30.96 -16.85
CA ARG A 51 2.22 30.90 -17.16
C ARG A 51 3.03 32.02 -16.48
N ASP A 52 2.39 33.16 -16.25
CA ASP A 52 2.99 34.35 -15.65
C ASP A 52 2.97 34.33 -14.12
N GLU A 53 2.11 33.50 -13.51
CA GLU A 53 1.99 33.30 -12.06
C GLU A 53 2.88 32.14 -11.54
N LEU A 54 3.53 31.41 -12.45
CA LEU A 54 4.40 30.28 -12.13
C LEU A 54 5.70 30.76 -11.46
N THR A 55 5.88 30.36 -10.20
CA THR A 55 7.16 30.54 -9.52
C THR A 55 8.24 29.66 -10.16
N PRO A 56 9.53 29.97 -9.98
CA PRO A 56 10.62 29.09 -10.40
C PRO A 56 10.47 27.67 -9.83
N GLN A 57 9.95 27.54 -8.61
CA GLN A 57 9.69 26.24 -7.96
C GLN A 57 8.56 25.47 -8.66
N ASP A 58 7.49 26.14 -9.08
CA ASP A 58 6.40 25.51 -9.83
C ASP A 58 6.89 24.91 -11.17
N LYS A 59 7.78 25.63 -11.88
CA LYS A 59 8.39 25.14 -13.13
C LYS A 59 9.27 23.91 -12.92
N VAL A 60 10.03 23.87 -11.82
CA VAL A 60 10.81 22.70 -11.42
C VAL A 60 9.87 21.53 -11.11
N ASN A 61 8.79 21.76 -10.37
CA ASN A 61 7.82 20.73 -10.01
C ASN A 61 7.10 20.15 -11.23
N LEU A 62 6.69 20.99 -12.18
CA LEU A 62 6.10 20.54 -13.46
C LEU A 62 7.08 19.68 -14.26
N THR A 63 8.35 20.10 -14.33
CA THR A 63 9.40 19.34 -15.02
C THR A 63 9.63 17.98 -14.37
N LEU A 64 9.63 17.92 -13.04
CA LEU A 64 9.74 16.68 -12.28
C LEU A 64 8.53 15.77 -12.50
N ASN A 65 7.32 16.34 -12.54
CA ASN A 65 6.08 15.61 -12.83
C ASN A 65 6.13 14.96 -14.23
N THR A 66 6.53 15.70 -15.27
CA THR A 66 6.68 15.13 -16.62
C THR A 66 7.71 14.01 -16.66
N LYS A 67 8.86 14.16 -15.98
CA LYS A 67 9.86 13.11 -15.88
C LYS A 67 9.33 11.87 -15.16
N ALA A 68 8.60 12.06 -14.07
CA ALA A 68 8.00 10.96 -13.30
C ALA A 68 6.93 10.22 -14.13
N ILE A 69 6.08 10.94 -14.86
CA ILE A 69 5.10 10.36 -15.79
C ILE A 69 5.81 9.48 -16.84
N ASN A 70 6.88 9.99 -17.46
CA ASN A 70 7.63 9.23 -18.46
C ASN A 70 8.23 7.96 -17.87
N VAL A 71 8.82 8.02 -16.67
CA VAL A 71 9.37 6.81 -16.05
C VAL A 71 8.27 5.82 -15.68
N LEU A 72 7.13 6.30 -15.17
CA LEU A 72 5.98 5.45 -14.87
C LEU A 72 5.50 4.74 -16.14
N TYR A 73 5.20 5.46 -17.22
CA TYR A 73 4.75 4.82 -18.46
C TYR A 73 5.75 3.83 -19.06
N ASN A 74 7.05 4.08 -18.96
CA ASN A 74 8.08 3.14 -19.42
C ASN A 74 8.17 1.87 -18.56
N ALA A 75 7.72 1.92 -17.30
CA ALA A 75 7.73 0.78 -16.39
C ALA A 75 6.46 -0.09 -16.49
N LEU A 76 5.40 0.40 -17.16
CA LEU A 76 4.12 -0.28 -17.28
C LEU A 76 4.04 -1.13 -18.55
N ASP A 77 3.33 -2.24 -18.47
CA ASP A 77 2.96 -3.01 -19.66
C ASP A 77 1.80 -2.37 -20.45
N ALA A 78 1.47 -2.93 -21.63
CA ALA A 78 0.40 -2.42 -22.49
C ALA A 78 -0.99 -2.44 -21.83
N ASN A 79 -1.23 -3.38 -20.91
CA ASN A 79 -2.50 -3.52 -20.20
C ASN A 79 -2.60 -2.51 -19.06
N GLU A 80 -1.54 -2.35 -18.26
CA GLU A 80 -1.47 -1.37 -17.16
C GLU A 80 -1.48 0.07 -17.67
N SER A 81 -0.74 0.36 -18.75
CA SER A 81 -0.72 1.67 -19.41
C SER A 81 -2.09 2.08 -19.94
N THR A 82 -2.86 1.12 -20.49
CA THR A 82 -4.26 1.35 -20.91
C THR A 82 -5.14 1.70 -19.72
N ARG A 83 -4.92 1.08 -18.56
CA ARG A 83 -5.71 1.35 -17.35
C ARG A 83 -5.38 2.70 -16.72
N VAL A 84 -4.17 3.21 -16.85
CA VAL A 84 -3.79 4.56 -16.37
C VAL A 84 -3.93 5.65 -17.43
N LYS A 85 -4.48 5.32 -18.60
CA LYS A 85 -4.78 6.30 -19.65
C LYS A 85 -5.73 7.39 -19.10
N GLY A 86 -5.42 8.65 -19.41
CA GLY A 86 -6.20 9.81 -18.98
C GLY A 86 -5.77 10.43 -17.64
N CYS A 87 -4.82 9.83 -16.93
CA CYS A 87 -4.19 10.48 -15.77
C CYS A 87 -3.25 11.60 -16.24
N ILE A 88 -3.31 12.76 -15.58
CA ILE A 88 -2.64 14.00 -15.99
C ILE A 88 -1.36 14.23 -15.15
N SER A 89 -1.31 13.69 -13.94
CA SER A 89 -0.15 13.77 -13.05
C SER A 89 0.47 12.42 -12.73
N ALA A 90 1.76 12.41 -12.40
CA ALA A 90 2.45 11.21 -11.92
C ALA A 90 1.77 10.63 -10.67
N LYS A 91 1.20 11.51 -9.83
CA LYS A 91 0.45 11.13 -8.63
C LYS A 91 -0.82 10.37 -8.99
N GLU A 92 -1.61 10.86 -9.94
CA GLU A 92 -2.83 10.15 -10.38
C GLU A 92 -2.51 8.78 -10.96
N ILE A 93 -1.46 8.68 -11.79
CA ILE A 93 -0.98 7.40 -12.32
C ILE A 93 -0.63 6.48 -11.17
N TRP A 94 0.16 6.96 -10.19
CA TRP A 94 0.56 6.19 -9.02
C TRP A 94 -0.62 5.75 -8.16
N ASP A 95 -1.54 6.64 -7.81
CA ASP A 95 -2.71 6.34 -6.99
C ASP A 95 -3.61 5.30 -7.67
N LYS A 96 -3.74 5.38 -9.01
CA LYS A 96 -4.49 4.40 -9.79
C LYS A 96 -3.78 3.05 -9.84
N LEU A 97 -2.46 3.01 -10.04
CA LEU A 97 -1.67 1.77 -9.96
C LEU A 97 -1.77 1.14 -8.57
N LYS A 98 -1.65 1.95 -7.52
CA LYS A 98 -1.82 1.51 -6.14
C LYS A 98 -3.20 0.87 -5.94
N LYS A 99 -4.28 1.53 -6.40
CA LYS A 99 -5.64 1.00 -6.34
C LYS A 99 -5.81 -0.31 -7.12
N ILE A 100 -5.11 -0.45 -8.25
CA ILE A 100 -5.15 -1.62 -9.12
C ILE A 100 -4.45 -2.82 -8.48
N HIS A 101 -3.28 -2.62 -7.87
CA HIS A 101 -2.42 -3.70 -7.38
C HIS A 101 -2.63 -4.02 -5.89
N GLU A 102 -2.91 -3.01 -5.08
CA GLU A 102 -3.13 -3.16 -3.62
C GLU A 102 -4.62 -3.22 -3.26
N GLY A 103 -5.51 -2.97 -4.22
CA GLY A 103 -6.94 -2.75 -4.00
C GLY A 103 -7.25 -1.30 -3.58
N SER A 104 -8.53 -0.94 -3.50
CA SER A 104 -8.90 0.35 -2.89
C SER A 104 -8.60 0.35 -1.40
N ASP A 105 -8.44 1.54 -0.82
CA ASP A 105 -8.32 1.68 0.64
C ASP A 105 -9.51 0.99 1.35
N ASP A 106 -10.72 1.07 0.78
CA ASP A 106 -11.90 0.36 1.30
C ASP A 106 -11.73 -1.17 1.33
N VAL A 107 -11.18 -1.77 0.27
CA VAL A 107 -10.93 -3.22 0.22
C VAL A 107 -9.83 -3.60 1.21
N ARG A 108 -8.81 -2.75 1.36
CA ARG A 108 -7.74 -2.95 2.35
C ARG A 108 -8.30 -2.91 3.78
N GLU A 109 -9.14 -1.93 4.08
CA GLU A 109 -9.80 -1.81 5.39
C GLU A 109 -10.82 -2.92 5.65
N GLN A 110 -11.54 -3.38 4.63
CA GLN A 110 -12.40 -4.56 4.74
C GLN A 110 -11.59 -5.83 5.05
N LYS A 111 -10.50 -6.08 4.31
CA LYS A 111 -9.60 -7.21 4.58
C LYS A 111 -9.03 -7.13 6.00
N LYS A 112 -8.59 -5.95 6.41
CA LYS A 112 -8.10 -5.68 7.77
C LYS A 112 -9.15 -5.99 8.81
N SER A 113 -10.38 -5.51 8.62
CA SER A 113 -11.51 -5.75 9.52
C SER A 113 -11.85 -7.24 9.66
N LEU A 114 -11.84 -7.98 8.54
CA LEU A 114 -12.05 -9.43 8.53
C LEU A 114 -10.93 -10.18 9.29
N LEU A 115 -9.68 -9.78 9.10
CA LEU A 115 -8.54 -10.37 9.81
C LEU A 115 -8.58 -10.04 11.30
N VAL A 116 -8.98 -8.82 11.68
CA VAL A 116 -9.22 -8.46 13.08
C VAL A 116 -10.32 -9.32 13.68
N ALA A 117 -11.44 -9.52 12.99
CA ALA A 117 -12.51 -10.39 13.47
C ALA A 117 -12.05 -11.86 13.63
N LYS A 118 -11.21 -12.36 12.71
CA LYS A 118 -10.59 -13.69 12.80
C LYS A 118 -9.62 -13.79 13.98
N TYR A 119 -8.80 -12.76 14.20
CA TYR A 119 -7.90 -12.67 15.35
C TYR A 119 -8.69 -12.62 16.67
N GLU A 120 -9.78 -11.86 16.72
CA GLU A 120 -10.59 -11.73 17.92
C GLU A 120 -11.30 -13.02 18.30
N SER A 121 -11.86 -13.71 17.31
CA SER A 121 -12.53 -15.01 17.47
C SER A 121 -11.58 -16.21 17.41
N PHE A 122 -10.26 -15.98 17.37
CA PHE A 122 -9.27 -17.04 17.23
C PHE A 122 -9.31 -18.01 18.40
N LYS A 123 -9.46 -19.29 18.10
CA LYS A 123 -9.47 -20.40 19.03
C LYS A 123 -8.83 -21.62 18.37
N MET A 124 -8.33 -22.52 19.20
CA MET A 124 -7.89 -23.84 18.74
C MET A 124 -9.11 -24.65 18.29
N GLU A 125 -9.02 -25.26 17.10
CA GLU A 125 -10.10 -26.11 16.58
C GLU A 125 -10.06 -27.52 17.19
N PRO A 126 -11.21 -28.24 17.25
CA PRO A 126 -11.22 -29.64 17.65
C PRO A 126 -10.28 -30.48 16.77
N HIS A 127 -9.41 -31.27 17.40
CA HIS A 127 -8.40 -32.11 16.72
C HIS A 127 -7.29 -31.36 15.98
N GLU A 128 -7.19 -30.04 16.14
CA GLU A 128 -6.01 -29.28 15.72
C GLU A 128 -4.84 -29.58 16.68
N ASN A 129 -3.60 -29.61 16.18
CA ASN A 129 -2.43 -29.68 17.05
C ASN A 129 -1.87 -28.27 17.32
N ILE A 130 -1.07 -28.11 18.38
CA ILE A 130 -0.54 -26.81 18.80
C ILE A 130 0.27 -26.16 17.67
N ASP A 131 1.08 -26.94 16.94
CA ASP A 131 1.89 -26.41 15.84
C ASP A 131 1.03 -25.81 14.71
N LYS A 132 -0.02 -26.50 14.28
CA LYS A 132 -0.93 -26.00 13.24
C LYS A 132 -1.70 -24.78 13.72
N MET A 133 -2.16 -24.79 14.97
CA MET A 133 -2.82 -23.63 15.57
C MET A 133 -1.89 -22.42 15.58
N TYR A 134 -0.65 -22.61 16.03
CA TYR A 134 0.35 -21.54 16.10
C TYR A 134 0.74 -21.01 14.71
N CYS A 135 0.88 -21.88 13.70
CA CYS A 135 1.09 -21.46 12.32
C CYS A 135 -0.06 -20.58 11.80
N ARG A 136 -1.32 -21.01 11.98
CA ARG A 136 -2.50 -20.20 11.61
C ARG A 136 -2.52 -18.85 12.31
N PHE A 137 -2.17 -18.83 13.60
CA PHE A 137 -2.09 -17.60 14.37
C PHE A 137 -1.04 -16.63 13.79
N ASN A 138 0.16 -17.13 13.49
CA ASN A 138 1.24 -16.34 12.91
C ASN A 138 0.90 -15.82 11.51
N ASP A 139 0.19 -16.61 10.69
CA ASP A 139 -0.26 -16.16 9.38
C ASP A 139 -1.23 -14.97 9.51
N ILE A 140 -2.17 -15.03 10.45
CA ILE A 140 -3.09 -13.90 10.73
C ILE A 140 -2.33 -12.67 11.22
N ILE A 141 -1.38 -12.84 12.14
CA ILE A 141 -0.54 -11.74 12.66
C ILE A 141 0.26 -11.10 11.53
N LYS A 142 0.94 -11.91 10.71
CA LYS A 142 1.75 -11.43 9.59
C LYS A 142 0.90 -10.66 8.59
N ASP A 143 -0.27 -11.18 8.24
CA ASP A 143 -1.19 -10.48 7.35
C ASP A 143 -1.66 -9.15 7.95
N LEU A 144 -1.94 -9.08 9.26
CA LEU A 144 -2.30 -7.83 9.94
C LEU A 144 -1.14 -6.82 9.98
N GLU A 145 0.10 -7.28 10.19
CA GLU A 145 1.31 -6.46 10.14
C GLU A 145 1.51 -5.86 8.74
N THR A 146 1.28 -6.63 7.66
CA THR A 146 1.33 -6.09 6.29
C THR A 146 0.27 -5.02 6.01
N LEU A 147 -0.80 -4.98 6.81
CA LEU A 147 -1.89 -4.00 6.74
C LEU A 147 -1.76 -2.88 7.79
N GLY A 148 -0.58 -2.77 8.43
CA GLY A 148 -0.26 -1.73 9.41
C GLY A 148 -1.03 -1.86 10.71
N LYS A 149 -1.39 -3.08 11.14
CA LYS A 149 -1.87 -3.35 12.50
C LYS A 149 -0.93 -4.31 13.20
N GLU A 150 -0.21 -3.77 14.17
CA GLU A 150 0.74 -4.52 14.98
C GLU A 150 0.14 -4.83 16.35
N TYR A 151 0.53 -5.98 16.89
CA TYR A 151 0.24 -6.37 18.26
C TYR A 151 1.55 -6.58 19.01
N SER A 152 1.61 -6.12 20.25
CA SER A 152 2.73 -6.39 21.13
C SER A 152 2.88 -7.89 21.39
N LEU A 153 4.09 -8.33 21.77
CA LEU A 153 4.33 -9.72 22.16
C LEU A 153 3.41 -10.15 23.31
N GLY A 154 3.13 -9.27 24.27
CA GLY A 154 2.22 -9.54 25.37
C GLY A 154 0.78 -9.80 24.92
N GLU A 155 0.28 -9.02 23.94
CA GLU A 155 -1.06 -9.23 23.36
C GLU A 155 -1.12 -10.55 22.57
N LYS A 156 -0.10 -10.84 21.77
CA LYS A 156 0.01 -12.08 21.01
C LYS A 156 -0.02 -13.30 21.94
N ASN A 157 0.82 -13.28 22.98
CA ASN A 157 0.89 -14.36 23.97
C ASN A 157 -0.43 -14.54 24.71
N ARG A 158 -1.04 -13.45 25.17
CA ARG A 158 -2.35 -13.51 25.84
C ARG A 158 -3.42 -14.09 24.92
N LYS A 159 -3.42 -13.74 23.63
CA LYS A 159 -4.38 -14.29 22.66
C LYS A 159 -4.18 -15.79 22.46
N ILE A 160 -2.94 -16.26 22.29
CA ILE A 160 -2.63 -17.69 22.16
C ILE A 160 -3.06 -18.45 23.43
N LEU A 161 -2.73 -17.92 24.62
CA LEU A 161 -3.10 -18.55 25.90
C LEU A 161 -4.63 -18.67 26.05
N ASN A 162 -5.38 -17.65 25.64
CA ASN A 162 -6.84 -17.69 25.67
C ASN A 162 -7.45 -18.60 24.58
N ALA A 163 -6.73 -18.83 23.48
CA ALA A 163 -7.17 -19.65 22.36
C ALA A 163 -6.96 -21.15 22.60
N LEU A 164 -6.00 -21.51 23.46
CA LEU A 164 -5.83 -22.86 23.97
C LEU A 164 -7.03 -23.22 24.84
N SER A 165 -7.84 -24.18 24.40
CA SER A 165 -9.07 -24.62 25.10
C SER A 165 -8.76 -25.30 26.45
N LYS A 166 -9.78 -25.37 27.31
CA LYS A 166 -9.76 -25.90 28.69
C LYS A 166 -9.18 -27.32 28.87
N GLU A 167 -8.88 -28.06 27.81
CA GLU A 167 -8.20 -29.37 27.90
C GLU A 167 -6.79 -29.27 28.52
N TRP A 168 -6.20 -28.07 28.53
CA TRP A 168 -4.93 -27.78 29.21
C TRP A 168 -5.08 -27.24 30.63
N ASP A 169 -6.30 -26.88 31.05
CA ASP A 169 -6.60 -26.37 32.40
C ASP A 169 -6.67 -27.51 33.44
N GLY A 170 -6.65 -28.77 33.00
CA GLY A 170 -6.82 -29.97 33.82
C GLY A 170 -5.63 -30.92 33.89
N LYS A 171 -4.48 -30.61 33.28
CA LYS A 171 -3.28 -31.46 33.46
C LYS A 171 -2.61 -31.10 34.79
N PRO A 172 -2.51 -32.02 35.76
CA PRO A 172 -1.79 -31.74 37.00
C PRO A 172 -0.36 -31.36 36.64
N ARG A 173 0.14 -30.28 37.24
CA ARG A 173 1.56 -29.97 37.22
C ARG A 173 2.27 -31.13 37.90
N ILE A 174 3.00 -31.91 37.10
CA ILE A 174 3.92 -32.97 37.56
C ILE A 174 5.14 -32.29 38.18
#